data_AF-A0AA37WNA7-F1
#
_entry.id   AF-A0AA37WNA7-F1
#
_cell.length_a   1.000
_cell.length_b   1.000
_cell.length_c   1.000
_cell.angle_alpha   90.00
_cell.angle_beta   90.00
_cell.angle_gamma   90.00
#
_symmetry.space_group_name_H-M   'P 1'
#
loop_
_entity.id
_entity.type
_entity.pdbx_description
1 polymer ?
#
loop_
_entity_poly.entity_id
_entity_poly.type
_entity_poly.pdbx_seq_one_letter_code
_entity_poly.pdbx_strand_id
1 'polypeptide(L)'
;MKTRTKVATFLLLISAFISQTAFSNDLAKLARACDEACIKSKAEREHGVKFPSYLTFKFCETTRDTFLESDNRSITNYREKDMDPKYTGGINNMRKFISQRREWLAECDDYTRKTERGRLFSDNKTTDSIFKAMDSVTKELQAILDGVTYSTELGSDSLLIAGEKFDHLIKVVDDHKSVLQLKGQYVAN
;
A
#
# COMPACT_ATOMS: atom_id res chain seq x y z
N MET A 1 -79.18 18.68 -52.65
CA MET A 1 -78.84 17.39 -52.00
C MET A 1 -78.22 17.73 -50.64
N LYS A 2 -78.95 17.61 -49.52
CA LYS A 2 -79.24 16.41 -48.69
C LYS A 2 -78.30 16.32 -47.46
N THR A 3 -78.66 17.09 -46.43
CA THR A 3 -78.74 16.74 -44.98
C THR A 3 -77.94 15.56 -44.39
N ARG A 4 -77.29 15.76 -43.21
CA ARG A 4 -77.56 15.11 -41.87
C ARG A 4 -76.31 14.86 -41.00
N THR A 5 -76.35 15.51 -39.84
CA THR A 5 -76.04 15.14 -38.43
C THR A 5 -75.84 13.65 -38.06
N LYS A 6 -74.93 13.39 -37.09
CA LYS A 6 -74.95 12.45 -35.91
C LYS A 6 -73.54 12.51 -35.25
N VAL A 7 -73.27 12.94 -34.00
CA VAL A 7 -73.67 12.55 -32.62
C VAL A 7 -73.28 11.13 -32.19
N ALA A 8 -72.61 11.04 -31.03
CA ALA A 8 -72.50 9.95 -30.02
C ALA A 8 -71.06 9.40 -29.84
N THR A 9 -70.36 9.71 -28.73
CA THR A 9 -70.44 9.08 -27.39
C THR A 9 -69.79 7.70 -27.33
N PHE A 10 -68.65 7.54 -26.63
CA PHE A 10 -68.54 6.58 -25.51
C PHE A 10 -67.26 6.77 -24.69
N LEU A 11 -67.46 6.89 -23.37
CA LEU A 11 -66.48 6.72 -22.30
C LEU A 11 -65.76 5.37 -22.42
N LEU A 12 -64.50 5.29 -21.96
CA LEU A 12 -64.11 4.24 -21.01
C LEU A 12 -62.87 4.66 -20.21
N LEU A 13 -63.09 4.71 -18.90
CA LEU A 13 -62.13 4.88 -17.82
C LEU A 13 -61.11 3.73 -17.82
N ILE A 14 -59.82 4.04 -17.70
CA ILE A 14 -58.84 3.14 -17.10
C ILE A 14 -58.11 3.91 -16.00
N SER A 15 -58.70 3.85 -14.81
CA SER A 15 -58.04 4.14 -13.54
C SER A 15 -57.08 2.99 -13.23
N ALA A 16 -55.79 3.18 -13.53
CA ALA A 16 -54.74 2.28 -13.07
C ALA A 16 -54.30 2.71 -11.65
N PHE A 17 -54.48 1.78 -10.73
CA PHE A 17 -54.05 1.81 -9.33
C PHE A 17 -52.60 2.29 -9.16
N ILE A 18 -52.41 3.38 -8.42
CA ILE A 18 -51.11 3.74 -7.84
C ILE A 18 -51.02 3.02 -6.49
N SER A 19 -50.41 1.83 -6.46
CA SER A 19 -49.97 1.19 -5.21
C SER A 19 -48.68 1.85 -4.73
N GLN A 20 -48.81 2.94 -3.98
CA GLN A 20 -47.77 3.43 -3.09
C GLN A 20 -47.92 2.73 -1.74
N THR A 21 -47.02 1.82 -1.39
CA THR A 21 -46.53 1.56 0.00
C THR A 21 -45.54 0.39 0.00
N ALA A 22 -44.30 0.61 -0.45
CA ALA A 22 -43.18 -0.31 -0.18
C ALA A 22 -41.81 0.33 -0.43
N PHE A 23 -41.52 1.51 0.14
CA PHE A 23 -40.19 2.15 -0.04
C PHE A 23 -39.64 2.84 1.22
N SER A 24 -40.02 2.38 2.42
CA SER A 24 -39.60 3.07 3.66
C SER A 24 -38.64 2.29 4.57
N ASN A 25 -38.25 1.05 4.23
CA ASN A 25 -37.46 0.21 5.16
C ASN A 25 -35.98 -0.01 4.80
N ASP A 26 -35.49 0.46 3.64
CA ASP A 26 -34.06 0.27 3.27
C ASP A 26 -33.16 1.47 3.57
N LEU A 27 -33.72 2.65 3.85
CA LEU A 27 -32.92 3.84 4.20
C LEU A 27 -32.36 3.80 5.63
N ALA A 28 -32.95 2.99 6.52
CA ALA A 28 -32.55 2.90 7.93
C ALA A 28 -31.33 1.98 8.18
N LYS A 29 -30.81 1.28 7.16
CA LYS A 29 -29.59 0.46 7.25
C LYS A 29 -28.31 1.18 6.83
N LEU A 30 -28.41 2.41 6.30
CA LEU A 30 -27.28 3.18 5.76
C LEU A 30 -26.38 3.86 6.81
N ALA A 31 -26.68 3.72 8.11
CA ALA A 31 -25.87 4.30 9.18
C ALA A 31 -25.15 3.25 10.05
N ARG A 32 -24.97 2.01 9.56
CA ARG A 32 -23.96 1.13 10.16
C ARG A 32 -22.60 1.55 9.62
N ALA A 33 -21.71 1.99 10.51
CA ALA A 33 -20.31 2.22 10.18
C ALA A 33 -19.79 1.03 9.35
N CYS A 34 -19.35 1.32 8.12
CA CYS A 34 -18.84 0.31 7.19
C CYS A 34 -17.63 -0.36 7.85
N ASP A 35 -17.74 -1.66 8.13
CA ASP A 35 -16.64 -2.44 8.66
C ASP A 35 -15.55 -2.63 7.59
N GLU A 36 -14.41 -3.18 7.99
CA GLU A 36 -13.29 -3.37 7.06
C GLU A 36 -13.66 -4.23 5.84
N ALA A 37 -14.49 -5.26 6.01
CA ALA A 37 -14.93 -6.10 4.90
C ALA A 37 -15.77 -5.29 3.89
N CYS A 38 -16.65 -4.42 4.38
CA CYS A 38 -17.40 -3.47 3.59
C CYS A 38 -16.49 -2.50 2.83
N ILE A 39 -15.47 -1.91 3.50
CA ILE A 39 -14.51 -0.99 2.87
C ILE A 39 -13.71 -1.70 1.77
N LYS A 40 -13.23 -2.91 2.07
CA LYS A 40 -12.49 -3.75 1.12
C LYS A 40 -13.33 -4.08 -0.11
N SER A 41 -14.56 -4.55 0.07
CA SER A 41 -15.47 -4.87 -1.04
C SER A 41 -15.82 -3.63 -1.88
N LYS A 42 -15.99 -2.47 -1.25
CA LYS A 42 -16.15 -1.19 -1.96
C LYS A 42 -14.93 -0.91 -2.85
N ALA A 43 -13.72 -0.95 -2.29
CA ALA A 43 -12.48 -0.68 -3.00
C ALA A 43 -12.22 -1.69 -4.16
N GLU A 44 -12.55 -2.97 -3.98
CA GLU A 44 -12.45 -3.98 -5.03
C GLU A 44 -13.34 -3.65 -6.23
N ARG A 45 -14.59 -3.23 -5.98
CA ARG A 45 -15.53 -2.83 -7.05
C ARG A 45 -15.10 -1.53 -7.73
N GLU A 46 -14.68 -0.52 -6.98
CA GLU A 46 -14.30 0.79 -7.51
C GLU A 46 -13.01 0.74 -8.34
N HIS A 47 -12.05 -0.09 -7.94
CA HIS A 47 -10.77 -0.20 -8.62
C HIS A 47 -10.63 -1.41 -9.55
N GLY A 48 -11.64 -2.29 -9.62
CA GLY A 48 -11.60 -3.50 -10.44
C GLY A 48 -10.50 -4.47 -10.04
N VAL A 49 -10.15 -4.51 -8.75
CA VAL A 49 -9.10 -5.39 -8.19
C VAL A 49 -9.72 -6.39 -7.22
N LYS A 50 -9.00 -7.48 -6.95
CA LYS A 50 -9.35 -8.42 -5.89
C LYS A 50 -8.21 -8.48 -4.89
N PHE A 51 -8.47 -8.12 -3.65
CA PHE A 51 -7.45 -8.15 -2.61
C PHE A 51 -7.35 -9.55 -2.02
N PRO A 52 -6.15 -10.02 -1.66
CA PRO A 52 -5.99 -11.27 -0.93
C PRO A 52 -6.73 -11.26 0.41
N SER A 53 -7.23 -12.41 0.85
CA SER A 53 -8.02 -12.51 2.09
C SER A 53 -7.23 -12.13 3.34
N TYR A 54 -5.92 -12.37 3.35
CA TYR A 54 -5.04 -12.00 4.47
C TYR A 54 -4.84 -10.49 4.62
N LEU A 55 -5.05 -9.73 3.54
CA LEU A 55 -4.75 -8.31 3.51
C LEU A 55 -5.81 -7.57 4.31
N THR A 56 -5.39 -7.07 5.47
CA THR A 56 -6.19 -6.31 6.42
C THR A 56 -5.43 -5.10 6.92
N PHE A 57 -6.11 -4.12 7.52
CA PHE A 57 -5.48 -2.96 8.12
C PHE A 57 -4.52 -3.36 9.23
N LYS A 58 -4.93 -4.29 10.09
CA LYS A 58 -4.07 -4.83 11.15
C LYS A 58 -2.82 -5.51 10.58
N PHE A 59 -2.96 -6.27 9.49
CA PHE A 59 -1.82 -6.87 8.81
C PHE A 59 -0.87 -5.79 8.28
N CYS A 60 -1.38 -4.76 7.62
CA CYS A 60 -0.57 -3.66 7.08
C CYS A 60 0.18 -2.90 8.19
N GLU A 61 -0.50 -2.60 9.30
CA GLU A 61 0.10 -1.97 10.48
C GLU A 61 1.21 -2.85 11.07
N THR A 62 0.94 -4.16 11.25
CA THR A 62 1.93 -5.10 11.78
C THR A 62 3.15 -5.23 10.87
N THR A 63 2.94 -5.30 9.55
CA THR A 63 4.01 -5.38 8.56
C THR A 63 4.86 -4.10 8.56
N ARG A 64 4.22 -2.92 8.64
CA ARG A 64 4.91 -1.64 8.78
C ARG A 64 5.75 -1.60 10.06
N ASP A 65 5.16 -1.95 11.20
CA ASP A 65 5.82 -1.83 12.49
C ASP A 65 6.98 -2.83 12.60
N THR A 66 6.80 -4.05 12.12
CA THR A 66 7.87 -5.06 11.97
C THR A 66 9.02 -4.51 11.14
N PHE A 67 8.71 -3.81 10.04
CA PHE A 67 9.73 -3.21 9.19
C PHE A 67 10.52 -2.11 9.92
N LEU A 68 9.84 -1.19 10.59
CA LEU A 68 10.46 -0.07 11.33
C LEU A 68 11.29 -0.53 12.54
N GLU A 69 11.05 -1.75 13.03
CA GLU A 69 11.70 -2.31 14.20
C GLU A 69 12.72 -3.40 13.87
N SER A 70 12.24 -4.64 13.78
CA SER A 70 13.09 -5.83 13.75
C SER A 70 13.79 -5.99 12.40
N ASP A 71 13.14 -5.61 11.30
CA ASP A 71 13.77 -5.67 9.97
C ASP A 71 14.81 -4.57 9.82
N ASN A 72 14.49 -3.32 10.21
CA ASN A 72 15.48 -2.23 10.16
C ASN A 72 16.69 -2.55 11.04
N ARG A 73 16.50 -3.11 12.24
CA ARG A 73 17.61 -3.57 13.09
C ARG A 73 18.44 -4.66 12.41
N SER A 74 17.82 -5.58 11.67
CA SER A 74 18.54 -6.61 10.92
C SER A 74 19.34 -6.03 9.76
N ILE A 75 18.79 -5.03 9.07
CA ILE A 75 19.45 -4.27 8.00
C ILE A 75 20.66 -3.52 8.57
N THR A 76 20.50 -2.81 9.68
CA THR A 76 21.60 -2.10 10.37
C THR A 76 22.70 -3.06 10.82
N ASN A 77 22.35 -4.17 11.47
CA ASN A 77 23.35 -5.15 11.90
C ASN A 77 24.13 -5.73 10.72
N TYR A 78 23.45 -6.06 9.62
CA TYR A 78 24.13 -6.55 8.43
C TYR A 78 25.11 -5.52 7.87
N ARG A 79 24.69 -4.26 7.77
CA ARG A 79 25.52 -3.14 7.32
C ARG A 79 26.76 -2.96 8.20
N GLU A 80 26.61 -3.06 9.51
CA GLU A 80 27.69 -2.80 10.48
C GLU A 80 28.66 -3.97 10.63
N LYS A 81 28.18 -5.23 10.52
CA LYS A 81 28.93 -6.41 10.99
C LYS A 81 29.17 -7.47 9.93
N ASP A 82 28.24 -7.62 8.98
CA ASP A 82 28.18 -8.82 8.11
C ASP A 82 28.43 -8.50 6.62
N MET A 83 28.65 -7.23 6.30
CA MET A 83 28.92 -6.78 4.94
C MET A 83 30.38 -7.06 4.53
N ASP A 84 30.68 -8.31 4.20
CA ASP A 84 31.99 -8.77 3.73
C ASP A 84 31.95 -9.14 2.24
N PRO A 85 32.86 -8.59 1.40
CA PRO A 85 32.86 -8.84 -0.05
C PRO A 85 33.12 -10.30 -0.42
N LYS A 86 33.78 -11.07 0.46
CA LYS A 86 34.18 -12.45 0.19
C LYS A 86 32.98 -13.40 0.22
N TYR A 87 31.88 -13.02 0.86
CA TYR A 87 30.73 -13.89 1.10
C TYR A 87 29.50 -13.43 0.31
N THR A 88 29.45 -13.78 -0.97
CA THR A 88 28.31 -13.49 -1.87
C THR A 88 26.97 -14.06 -1.38
N GLY A 89 27.00 -15.14 -0.60
CA GLY A 89 25.82 -15.71 0.03
C GLY A 89 25.10 -14.73 0.97
N GLY A 90 25.84 -13.99 1.80
CA GLY A 90 25.29 -12.97 2.70
C GLY A 90 24.64 -11.82 1.92
N ILE A 91 25.32 -11.34 0.88
CA ILE A 91 24.84 -10.28 -0.03
C ILE A 91 23.52 -10.69 -0.69
N ASN A 92 23.45 -11.90 -1.25
CA ASN A 92 22.23 -12.38 -1.91
C ASN A 92 21.07 -12.60 -0.92
N ASN A 93 21.36 -13.10 0.29
CA ASN A 93 20.35 -13.27 1.33
C ASN A 93 19.76 -11.92 1.76
N MET A 94 20.61 -10.92 2.03
CA MET A 94 20.14 -9.58 2.41
C MET A 94 19.37 -8.90 1.27
N ARG A 95 19.84 -9.02 0.02
CA ARG A 95 19.12 -8.51 -1.17
C ARG A 95 17.71 -9.07 -1.25
N LYS A 96 17.56 -10.40 -1.14
CA LYS A 96 16.25 -11.08 -1.17
C LYS A 96 15.37 -10.65 0.00
N PHE A 97 15.95 -10.54 1.20
CA PHE A 97 15.25 -10.07 2.39
C PHE A 97 14.64 -8.68 2.17
N ILE A 98 15.44 -7.69 1.76
CA ILE A 98 14.96 -6.32 1.52
C ILE A 98 13.92 -6.28 0.40
N SER A 99 14.15 -7.01 -0.71
CA SER A 99 13.19 -7.10 -1.83
C SER A 99 11.84 -7.62 -1.38
N GLN A 100 11.82 -8.71 -0.62
CA GLN A 100 10.57 -9.31 -0.12
C GLN A 100 9.83 -8.35 0.82
N ARG A 101 10.53 -7.65 1.71
CA ARG A 101 9.88 -6.66 2.60
C ARG A 101 9.32 -5.49 1.81
N ARG A 102 10.04 -5.03 0.79
CA ARG A 102 9.56 -3.97 -0.11
C ARG A 102 8.27 -4.38 -0.82
N GLU A 103 8.17 -5.62 -1.31
CA GLU A 103 6.97 -6.15 -1.96
C GLU A 103 5.77 -6.16 -1.01
N TRP A 104 5.93 -6.68 0.21
CA TRP A 104 4.86 -6.71 1.21
C TRP A 104 4.40 -5.31 1.63
N LEU A 105 5.34 -4.38 1.82
CA LEU A 105 5.01 -3.00 2.14
C LEU A 105 4.30 -2.30 0.96
N ALA A 106 4.72 -2.56 -0.27
CA ALA A 106 4.05 -2.00 -1.45
C ALA A 106 2.62 -2.52 -1.61
N GLU A 107 2.37 -3.80 -1.33
CA GLU A 107 1.02 -4.38 -1.30
C GLU A 107 0.15 -3.70 -0.22
N CYS A 108 0.71 -3.48 0.98
CA CYS A 108 0.03 -2.79 2.07
C CYS A 108 -0.27 -1.32 1.73
N ASP A 109 0.66 -0.62 1.08
CA ASP A 109 0.46 0.77 0.64
C ASP A 109 -0.61 0.87 -0.46
N ASP A 110 -0.63 -0.04 -1.43
CA ASP A 110 -1.68 -0.06 -2.45
C ASP A 110 -3.07 -0.31 -1.84
N TYR A 111 -3.17 -1.27 -0.91
CA TYR A 111 -4.40 -1.54 -0.18
C TYR A 111 -4.90 -0.36 0.62
N THR A 112 -4.04 0.25 1.45
CA THR A 112 -4.42 1.41 2.28
C THR A 112 -4.83 2.63 1.44
N ARG A 113 -4.19 2.85 0.29
CA ARG A 113 -4.57 3.90 -0.66
C ARG A 113 -5.95 3.67 -1.28
N LYS A 114 -6.20 2.45 -1.77
CA LYS A 114 -7.46 2.07 -2.43
C LYS A 114 -8.65 1.99 -1.46
N THR A 115 -8.37 1.80 -0.17
CA THR A 115 -9.37 1.78 0.90
C THR A 115 -9.51 3.12 1.62
N GLU A 116 -8.99 4.21 1.03
CA GLU A 116 -9.11 5.59 1.53
C GLU A 116 -8.51 5.80 2.94
N ARG A 117 -7.61 4.90 3.38
CA ARG A 117 -6.91 4.99 4.68
C ARG A 117 -5.60 5.78 4.64
N GLY A 118 -5.22 6.28 3.46
CA GLY A 118 -4.02 7.10 3.26
C GLY A 118 -2.82 6.29 2.78
N ARG A 119 -1.63 6.67 3.22
CA ARG A 119 -0.36 6.01 2.87
C ARG A 119 0.13 5.12 4.01
N LEU A 120 0.92 4.11 3.66
CA LEU A 120 1.49 3.21 4.65
C LEU A 120 2.42 3.95 5.64
N PHE A 121 3.26 4.86 5.12
CA PHE A 121 4.18 5.67 5.92
C PHE A 121 3.80 7.15 5.84
N SER A 122 2.99 7.66 6.78
CA SER A 122 2.56 9.07 6.97
C SER A 122 2.04 9.83 5.73
N ASP A 123 2.86 10.02 4.70
CA ASP A 123 2.60 10.75 3.46
C ASP A 123 3.29 10.11 2.24
N ASN A 124 2.96 10.62 1.05
CA ASN A 124 3.51 10.13 -0.22
C ASN A 124 5.04 10.24 -0.28
N LYS A 125 5.59 11.38 0.17
CA LYS A 125 7.02 11.66 0.06
C LYS A 125 7.83 10.66 0.89
N THR A 126 7.39 10.41 2.11
CA THR A 126 8.03 9.49 3.04
C THR A 126 7.97 8.06 2.52
N THR A 127 6.78 7.61 2.12
CA THR A 127 6.59 6.27 1.56
C THR A 127 7.47 6.04 0.33
N ASP A 128 7.47 6.99 -0.61
CA ASP A 128 8.26 6.89 -1.82
C ASP A 128 9.78 6.95 -1.54
N SER A 129 10.20 7.72 -0.54
CA SER A 129 11.63 7.80 -0.15
C SER A 129 12.13 6.50 0.44
N ILE A 130 11.34 5.86 1.32
CA ILE A 130 11.68 4.55 1.89
C ILE A 130 11.75 3.51 0.77
N PHE A 131 10.74 3.41 -0.11
CA PHE A 131 10.75 2.44 -1.20
C PHE A 131 11.92 2.66 -2.17
N LYS A 132 12.23 3.91 -2.53
CA LYS A 132 13.39 4.21 -3.37
C LYS A 132 14.71 3.82 -2.70
N ALA A 133 14.84 4.02 -1.39
CA ALA A 133 16.05 3.61 -0.67
C ALA A 133 16.18 2.08 -0.63
N MET A 134 15.09 1.33 -0.41
CA MET A 134 15.07 -0.13 -0.49
C MET A 134 15.46 -0.64 -1.90
N ASP A 135 14.87 -0.04 -2.94
CA ASP A 135 15.17 -0.37 -4.34
C ASP A 135 16.63 -0.04 -4.68
N SER A 136 17.18 1.05 -4.15
CA SER A 136 18.59 1.42 -4.34
C SER A 136 19.54 0.42 -3.70
N VAL A 137 19.26 -0.05 -2.48
CA VAL A 137 20.10 -1.07 -1.82
C VAL A 137 20.06 -2.38 -2.59
N THR A 138 18.85 -2.86 -2.93
CA THR A 138 18.71 -4.15 -3.64
C THR A 138 19.37 -4.14 -5.02
N LYS A 139 19.29 -3.01 -5.74
CA LYS A 139 19.99 -2.82 -7.01
C LYS A 139 21.51 -2.87 -6.85
N GLU A 140 22.05 -2.21 -5.83
CA GLU A 140 23.50 -2.19 -5.61
C GLU A 140 24.03 -3.56 -5.19
N LEU A 141 23.31 -4.27 -4.31
CA LEU A 141 23.65 -5.64 -3.95
C LEU A 141 23.61 -6.58 -5.17
N GLN A 142 22.66 -6.39 -6.09
CA GLN A 142 22.64 -7.13 -7.35
C GLN A 142 23.86 -6.80 -8.21
N ALA A 143 24.23 -5.53 -8.34
CA ALA A 143 25.42 -5.11 -9.09
C ALA A 143 26.70 -5.77 -8.55
N ILE A 144 26.85 -5.86 -7.22
CA ILE A 144 27.98 -6.58 -6.60
C ILE A 144 27.96 -8.07 -6.96
N LEU A 145 26.79 -8.72 -6.92
CA LEU A 145 26.66 -10.13 -7.30
C LEU A 145 26.98 -10.38 -8.78
N ASP A 146 26.67 -9.40 -9.64
CA ASP A 146 26.98 -9.42 -11.06
C ASP A 146 28.45 -9.08 -11.36
N GLY A 147 29.25 -8.78 -10.33
CA GLY A 147 30.67 -8.47 -10.46
C GLY A 147 30.97 -7.04 -10.93
N VAL A 148 30.01 -6.12 -10.80
CA VAL A 148 30.22 -4.70 -11.13
C VAL A 148 31.23 -4.10 -10.16
N THR A 149 32.28 -3.50 -10.73
CA THR A 149 33.32 -2.78 -9.98
C THR A 149 33.33 -1.31 -10.41
N TYR A 150 33.43 -0.42 -9.44
CA TYR A 150 33.57 1.01 -9.69
C TYR A 150 35.02 1.40 -9.52
N SER A 151 35.61 2.04 -10.53
CA SER A 151 36.97 2.54 -10.46
C SER A 151 37.01 3.77 -9.55
N THR A 152 37.66 3.66 -8.39
CA THR A 152 38.08 4.82 -7.59
C THR A 152 39.59 4.96 -7.64
N GLU A 153 40.13 6.11 -7.23
CA GLU A 153 41.58 6.35 -7.17
C GLU A 153 42.33 5.35 -6.26
N LEU A 154 41.60 4.58 -5.43
CA LEU A 154 42.12 3.62 -4.45
C LEU A 154 41.78 2.14 -4.76
N GLY A 155 41.00 1.84 -5.80
CA GLY A 155 40.62 0.47 -6.18
C GLY A 155 39.12 0.27 -6.43
N SER A 156 38.66 -0.99 -6.47
CA SER A 156 37.24 -1.35 -6.67
C SER A 156 36.43 -1.11 -5.40
N ASP A 157 35.46 -0.18 -5.44
CA ASP A 157 34.79 0.34 -4.24
C ASP A 157 33.28 0.04 -4.13
N SER A 158 32.80 -1.02 -4.81
CA SER A 158 31.37 -1.36 -4.86
C SER A 158 30.74 -1.57 -3.47
N LEU A 159 31.53 -1.96 -2.48
CA LEU A 159 31.04 -2.09 -1.10
C LEU A 159 30.87 -0.76 -0.38
N LEU A 160 31.72 0.24 -0.64
CA LEU A 160 31.49 1.56 -0.05
C LEU A 160 30.18 2.13 -0.59
N ILE A 161 29.95 2.02 -1.90
CA ILE A 161 28.70 2.50 -2.53
C ILE A 161 27.48 1.77 -1.95
N ALA A 162 27.53 0.44 -1.83
CA ALA A 162 26.46 -0.30 -1.17
C ALA A 162 26.28 0.14 0.28
N GLY A 163 27.37 0.39 1.00
CA GLY A 163 27.36 0.90 2.36
C GLY A 163 26.62 2.23 2.47
N GLU A 164 26.92 3.18 1.59
CA GLU A 164 26.22 4.46 1.51
C GLU A 164 24.72 4.29 1.22
N LYS A 165 24.34 3.31 0.38
CA LYS A 165 22.92 3.02 0.13
C LYS A 165 22.21 2.50 1.37
N PHE A 166 22.86 1.62 2.13
CA PHE A 166 22.33 1.16 3.42
C PHE A 166 22.20 2.31 4.41
N ASP A 167 23.23 3.13 4.54
CA ASP A 167 23.25 4.26 5.48
C ASP A 167 22.12 5.24 5.13
N HIS A 168 21.86 5.45 3.84
CA HIS A 168 20.71 6.23 3.38
C HIS A 168 19.36 5.58 3.74
N LEU A 169 19.20 4.27 3.51
CA LEU A 169 17.98 3.54 3.87
C LEU A 169 17.70 3.61 5.37
N ILE A 170 18.72 3.33 6.20
CA ILE A 170 18.62 3.39 7.66
C ILE A 170 18.21 4.80 8.09
N LYS A 171 18.86 5.82 7.53
CA LYS A 171 18.53 7.22 7.84
C LYS A 171 17.09 7.59 7.52
N VAL A 172 16.58 7.25 6.33
CA VAL A 172 15.20 7.62 5.96
C VAL A 172 14.15 6.90 6.82
N VAL A 173 14.45 5.67 7.28
CA VAL A 173 13.59 4.93 8.20
C VAL A 173 13.64 5.55 9.60
N ASP A 174 14.82 5.88 10.11
CA ASP A 174 14.97 6.49 11.44
C ASP A 174 14.38 7.89 11.50
N ASP A 175 14.58 8.73 10.47
CA ASP A 175 13.95 10.04 10.36
C ASP A 175 12.41 9.91 10.40
N HIS A 176 11.86 8.89 9.73
CA HIS A 176 10.42 8.62 9.77
C HIS A 176 9.96 8.18 11.17
N LYS A 177 10.70 7.30 11.84
CA LYS A 177 10.40 6.86 13.21
C LYS A 177 10.40 8.04 14.17
N SER A 178 11.39 8.94 14.08
CA SER A 178 11.42 10.17 14.89
C SER A 178 10.18 11.03 14.66
N VAL A 179 9.71 11.17 13.42
CA VAL A 179 8.45 11.89 13.13
C VAL A 179 7.25 11.19 13.78
N LEU A 180 7.16 9.86 13.72
CA LEU A 180 6.07 9.12 14.36
C LEU A 180 6.10 9.26 15.89
N GLN A 181 7.27 9.27 16.51
CA GLN A 181 7.45 9.50 17.96
C GLN A 181 6.93 10.88 18.36
N LEU A 182 7.34 11.91 17.63
CA LEU A 182 6.89 13.29 17.88
C LEU A 182 5.37 13.44 17.72
N LYS A 183 4.74 12.61 16.88
CA LYS A 183 3.28 12.55 16.71
C LYS A 183 2.56 11.66 17.74
N GLY A 184 3.28 10.97 18.62
CA GLY A 184 2.70 9.98 19.54
C GLY A 184 2.13 8.73 18.84
N GLN A 185 2.55 8.49 17.60
CA GLN A 185 2.10 7.36 16.76
C GLN A 185 3.06 6.17 16.80
N TYR A 186 4.19 6.32 17.49
CA TYR A 186 5.19 5.28 17.69
C TYR A 186 5.84 5.43 19.06
N VAL A 187 5.93 4.33 19.80
CA VAL A 187 6.64 4.26 21.08
C VAL A 187 7.80 3.29 20.86
N ALA A 188 9.03 3.77 21.04
CA ALA A 188 10.18 2.87 21.00
C ALA A 188 10.10 1.93 22.21
N ASN A 189 10.10 0.63 21.96
CA ASN A 189 10.30 -0.40 22.98
C ASN A 189 11.78 -0.58 23.29
#